data_AF-A0A564Y6Y9-F1
#
_entry.id   AF-A0A564Y6Y9-F1
#
_cell.length_a   1.000
_cell.length_b   1.000
_cell.length_c   1.000
_cell.angle_alpha   90.00
_cell.angle_beta   90.00
_cell.angle_gamma   90.00
#
_symmetry.space_group_name_H-M   'P 1'
#
loop_
_entity.id
_entity.type
_entity.pdbx_description
1 polymer ?
#
loop_
_entity_poly.entity_id
_entity_poly.type
_entity_poly.pdbx_seq_one_letter_code
_entity_poly.pdbx_strand_id
1 'polypeptide(L)'
;MVNLRNRAILITSDASHIEMEKAHWFRHQEQNYLIVDKSDMMHNLAVLITLILSATRVSGYYTLTGDTRMVKGKVDEAFNYKTTLPGNYAYFISGIHNISLEHGDCSSPFFTCKYNLVDDTTMTVHMEGYMSWGLKWVTFFGADLVPISVVFFVDDIWNDLAGGSIQPQYSVPLIVSAKGLHTVSITSCSIFSTTAKLTLSLDRNNVMYYSTETKNLTDKRAEFPQLLNVEIRNILLHKVATVTIEKKHDIDFYSCKTGNYYITHTIDWTF
;
A
#
# COMPACT_ATOMS: atom_id res chain seq x y z
N MET A 1 -29.44 71.77 4.64
CA MET A 1 -30.03 72.71 5.63
C MET A 1 -30.82 71.84 6.60
N VAL A 2 -30.37 71.55 7.83
CA VAL A 2 -30.04 72.43 8.98
C VAL A 2 -31.28 73.07 9.61
N ASN A 3 -31.71 72.45 10.71
CA ASN A 3 -32.31 72.95 11.98
C ASN A 3 -33.53 72.10 12.40
N LEU A 4 -33.50 71.34 13.51
CA LEU A 4 -33.19 71.66 14.93
C LEU A 4 -34.24 72.53 15.63
N ARG A 5 -34.98 71.90 16.56
CA ARG A 5 -35.31 72.35 17.93
C ARG A 5 -35.95 71.14 18.65
N ASN A 6 -35.25 70.50 19.60
CA ASN A 6 -35.17 70.79 21.06
C ASN A 6 -36.29 70.06 21.84
N ARG A 7 -35.97 69.06 22.71
CA ARG A 7 -35.52 69.16 24.14
C ARG A 7 -36.66 69.68 25.06
N ALA A 8 -36.88 69.27 26.32
CA ALA A 8 -36.15 68.45 27.33
C ALA A 8 -37.10 68.17 28.55
N ILE A 9 -36.85 67.39 29.62
CA ILE A 9 -36.03 66.19 29.97
C ILE A 9 -36.36 65.81 31.47
N LEU A 10 -36.15 64.56 31.93
CA LEU A 10 -36.22 64.07 33.35
C LEU A 10 -37.65 63.99 33.97
N ILE A 11 -37.97 63.13 34.96
CA ILE A 11 -37.29 62.82 36.25
C ILE A 11 -37.13 61.30 36.53
N THR A 12 -36.18 61.00 37.43
CA THR A 12 -35.82 59.73 38.10
C THR A 12 -36.94 59.20 39.04
N SER A 13 -36.84 58.10 39.82
CA SER A 13 -35.87 57.01 40.01
C SER A 13 -36.68 55.68 40.13
N ASP A 14 -36.24 54.50 40.59
CA ASP A 14 -35.02 54.06 41.28
C ASP A 14 -34.74 52.56 40.99
N ALA A 15 -33.65 52.01 41.55
CA ALA A 15 -33.34 50.59 41.53
C ALA A 15 -32.64 50.14 42.83
N SER A 16 -33.41 49.87 43.89
CA SER A 16 -32.89 49.22 45.12
C SER A 16 -33.98 48.68 46.07
N HIS A 17 -34.64 47.57 45.70
CA HIS A 17 -35.35 46.63 46.59
C HIS A 17 -35.80 45.42 45.73
N ILE A 18 -34.89 44.61 45.18
CA ILE A 18 -33.92 43.73 45.87
C ILE A 18 -34.63 42.68 46.74
N GLU A 19 -34.68 41.47 46.17
CA GLU A 19 -34.52 40.16 46.83
C GLU A 19 -35.43 39.77 48.00
N MET A 20 -36.70 39.41 47.71
CA MET A 20 -37.39 38.43 48.58
C MET A 20 -38.39 37.47 47.91
N GLU A 21 -38.83 37.69 46.66
CA GLU A 21 -39.90 36.87 46.03
C GLU A 21 -39.44 35.76 45.06
N LYS A 22 -38.14 35.60 44.76
CA LYS A 22 -37.66 34.56 43.81
C LYS A 22 -37.20 33.25 44.45
N ALA A 23 -37.12 33.17 45.79
CA ALA A 23 -36.51 32.03 46.50
C ALA A 23 -37.48 30.88 46.86
N HIS A 24 -38.78 31.01 46.58
CA HIS A 24 -39.82 30.07 47.02
C HIS A 24 -40.51 29.27 45.89
N TRP A 25 -40.38 29.68 44.62
CA TRP A 25 -41.00 28.98 43.48
C TRP A 25 -40.07 28.00 42.75
N PHE A 26 -38.75 28.12 42.91
CA PHE A 26 -37.79 27.21 42.26
C PHE A 26 -37.57 25.87 42.99
N ARG A 27 -38.18 25.66 44.18
CA ARG A 27 -37.81 24.55 45.08
C ARG A 27 -38.70 23.29 44.98
N HIS A 28 -39.55 23.17 43.95
CA HIS A 28 -40.55 22.10 43.84
C HIS A 28 -40.75 21.47 42.44
N GLN A 29 -39.86 21.72 41.46
CA GLN A 29 -39.90 20.98 40.17
C GLN A 29 -38.57 20.30 39.77
N GLU A 30 -37.48 20.45 40.51
CA GLU A 30 -36.18 19.80 40.21
C GLU A 30 -36.02 18.36 40.76
N GLN A 31 -37.12 17.63 41.09
CA GLN A 31 -37.02 16.30 41.70
C GLN A 31 -37.58 15.12 40.89
N ASN A 32 -38.21 15.34 39.73
CA ASN A 32 -38.82 14.26 38.92
C ASN A 32 -38.14 13.98 37.57
N TYR A 33 -37.01 14.62 37.28
CA TYR A 33 -36.19 14.33 36.09
C TYR A 33 -34.71 14.35 36.45
N LEU A 34 -34.17 13.22 36.93
CA LEU A 34 -32.76 12.77 36.83
C LEU A 34 -32.49 11.52 37.71
N ILE A 35 -33.23 10.44 37.47
CA ILE A 35 -32.75 9.08 37.77
C ILE A 35 -32.86 8.26 36.48
N VAL A 36 -32.14 8.71 35.45
CA VAL A 36 -31.49 7.75 34.55
C VAL A 36 -30.36 7.18 35.39
N ASP A 37 -30.41 5.87 35.67
CA ASP A 37 -29.41 5.26 36.53
C ASP A 37 -28.03 5.49 35.92
N LYS A 38 -27.09 6.05 36.71
CA LYS A 38 -25.70 6.23 36.27
C LYS A 38 -25.09 4.90 35.90
N SER A 39 -25.53 3.80 36.51
CA SER A 39 -25.20 2.43 36.11
C SER A 39 -25.55 2.17 34.64
N ASP A 40 -26.78 2.45 34.21
CA ASP A 40 -27.24 2.16 32.85
C ASP A 40 -26.61 3.10 31.82
N MET A 41 -26.44 4.38 32.16
CA MET A 41 -25.77 5.32 31.25
C MET A 41 -24.28 4.97 31.09
N MET A 42 -23.60 4.53 32.16
CA MET A 42 -22.23 4.03 32.09
C MET A 42 -22.13 2.67 31.39
N HIS A 43 -23.08 1.76 31.56
CA HIS A 43 -23.09 0.47 30.84
C HIS A 43 -23.29 0.69 29.33
N ASN A 44 -24.24 1.53 28.93
CA ASN A 44 -24.46 1.85 27.51
C ASN A 44 -23.25 2.59 26.90
N LEU A 45 -22.64 3.53 27.63
CA LEU A 45 -21.42 4.19 27.18
C LEU A 45 -20.23 3.21 27.11
N ALA A 46 -20.07 2.32 28.09
CA ALA A 46 -19.02 1.30 28.09
C ALA A 46 -19.22 0.28 26.95
N VAL A 47 -20.45 -0.16 26.68
CA VAL A 47 -20.76 -1.04 25.54
C VAL A 47 -20.49 -0.34 24.21
N LEU A 48 -20.87 0.93 24.05
CA LEU A 48 -20.58 1.71 22.85
C LEU A 48 -19.07 1.91 22.66
N ILE A 49 -18.35 2.26 23.73
CA ILE A 49 -16.89 2.37 23.75
C ILE A 49 -16.25 1.02 23.42
N THR A 50 -16.76 -0.10 23.93
CA THR A 50 -16.26 -1.46 23.62
C THR A 50 -16.57 -1.89 22.20
N LEU A 51 -17.68 -1.41 21.59
CA LEU A 51 -18.02 -1.58 20.17
C LEU A 51 -17.15 -0.73 19.23
N ILE A 52 -16.61 0.39 19.71
CA ILE A 52 -15.67 1.24 18.98
C ILE A 52 -14.21 0.77 19.19
N LEU A 53 -13.89 0.20 20.36
CA LEU A 53 -12.59 -0.38 20.72
C LEU A 53 -12.45 -1.87 20.39
N SER A 54 -13.53 -2.57 20.02
CA SER A 54 -13.46 -3.76 19.18
C SER A 54 -13.01 -3.30 17.81
N ALA A 55 -11.71 -3.02 17.72
CA ALA A 55 -11.10 -2.29 16.65
C ALA A 55 -11.54 -2.87 15.30
N THR A 56 -11.95 -1.99 14.41
CA THR A 56 -11.69 -2.19 13.00
C THR A 56 -10.18 -2.41 12.86
N ARG A 57 -9.75 -3.68 12.94
CA ARG A 57 -8.59 -4.11 12.17
C ARG A 57 -8.94 -3.71 10.75
N VAL A 58 -8.30 -2.66 10.26
CA VAL A 58 -8.36 -2.30 8.86
C VAL A 58 -7.64 -3.46 8.17
N SER A 59 -8.40 -4.49 7.79
CA SER A 59 -7.85 -5.64 7.07
C SER A 59 -7.38 -5.12 5.73
N GLY A 60 -6.07 -5.02 5.61
CA GLY A 60 -5.41 -4.22 4.61
C GLY A 60 -3.96 -4.65 4.56
N TYR A 61 -3.49 -4.88 3.34
CA TYR A 61 -2.10 -5.15 3.09
C TYR A 61 -1.23 -4.00 3.60
N TYR A 62 -0.03 -4.32 4.10
CA TYR A 62 0.96 -3.35 4.55
C TYR A 62 2.36 -3.74 4.05
N THR A 63 3.23 -2.75 3.82
CA THR A 63 4.67 -3.01 3.58
C THR A 63 5.46 -3.02 4.89
N LEU A 64 6.64 -3.65 4.89
CA LEU A 64 7.56 -3.59 6.02
C LEU A 64 8.51 -2.39 5.85
N THR A 65 8.76 -1.65 6.93
CA THR A 65 9.77 -0.58 6.94
C THR A 65 11.14 -1.12 6.51
N GLY A 66 11.73 -0.51 5.48
CA GLY A 66 13.03 -0.91 4.92
C GLY A 66 12.97 -2.05 3.90
N ASP A 67 11.80 -2.64 3.64
CA ASP A 67 11.63 -3.56 2.51
C ASP A 67 11.73 -2.79 1.19
N THR A 68 12.57 -3.29 0.29
CA THR A 68 12.80 -2.76 -1.06
C THR A 68 12.60 -3.81 -2.16
N ARG A 69 12.28 -5.06 -1.78
CA ARG A 69 12.29 -6.26 -2.64
C ARG A 69 13.57 -6.50 -3.41
N MET A 70 14.66 -6.12 -2.77
CA MET A 70 16.02 -6.25 -3.27
C MET A 70 16.91 -6.76 -2.14
N VAL A 71 17.70 -7.79 -2.44
CA VAL A 71 18.76 -8.30 -1.57
C VAL A 71 20.10 -8.05 -2.26
N LYS A 72 21.08 -7.57 -1.49
CA LYS A 72 22.43 -7.24 -1.96
C LYS A 72 23.44 -7.85 -1.00
N GLY A 73 24.60 -8.25 -1.53
CA GLY A 73 25.68 -8.85 -0.76
C GLY A 73 26.69 -9.54 -1.68
N LYS A 74 27.89 -9.79 -1.16
CA LYS A 74 28.94 -10.51 -1.89
C LYS A 74 28.63 -11.99 -2.03
N VAL A 75 29.28 -12.69 -2.96
CA VAL A 75 29.27 -14.17 -2.99
C VAL A 75 29.61 -14.73 -1.61
N ASP A 76 28.87 -15.75 -1.17
CA ASP A 76 28.95 -16.41 0.13
C ASP A 76 28.67 -15.51 1.36
N GLU A 77 28.16 -14.29 1.17
CA GLU A 77 27.65 -13.45 2.26
C GLU A 77 26.28 -13.96 2.72
N ALA A 78 26.09 -14.06 4.05
CA ALA A 78 24.82 -14.49 4.62
C ALA A 78 23.78 -13.37 4.50
N PHE A 79 22.57 -13.70 4.06
CA PHE A 79 21.43 -12.78 4.02
C PHE A 79 20.31 -13.24 4.96
N ASN A 80 19.59 -12.27 5.52
CA ASN A 80 18.37 -12.46 6.27
C ASN A 80 17.38 -11.38 5.81
N TYR A 81 16.31 -11.79 5.15
CA TYR A 81 15.43 -10.90 4.42
C TYR A 81 13.95 -11.22 4.69
N LYS A 82 13.15 -10.19 4.94
CA LYS A 82 11.72 -10.32 5.25
C LYS A 82 10.89 -9.37 4.39
N THR A 83 9.77 -9.86 3.89
CA THR A 83 8.83 -9.11 3.04
C THR A 83 7.38 -9.45 3.35
N THR A 84 6.45 -8.68 2.80
CA THR A 84 5.01 -8.96 2.80
C THR A 84 4.50 -9.16 1.37
N LEU A 85 3.53 -10.08 1.23
CA LEU A 85 2.82 -10.38 0.00
C LEU A 85 1.32 -10.06 0.17
N PRO A 86 0.65 -9.48 -0.85
CA PRO A 86 -0.73 -9.00 -0.76
C PRO A 86 -1.75 -10.12 -0.99
N GLY A 87 -1.88 -10.99 0.01
CA GLY A 87 -2.85 -12.08 0.06
C GLY A 87 -2.19 -13.44 0.28
N ASN A 88 -2.90 -14.51 -0.05
CA ASN A 88 -2.41 -15.87 0.09
C ASN A 88 -1.72 -16.36 -1.21
N TYR A 89 -0.42 -16.59 -1.15
CA TYR A 89 0.42 -17.07 -2.25
C TYR A 89 0.64 -18.58 -2.12
N ALA A 90 0.62 -19.31 -3.24
CA ALA A 90 0.62 -20.77 -3.25
C ALA A 90 1.97 -21.39 -3.61
N TYR A 91 2.80 -20.69 -4.38
CA TYR A 91 4.13 -21.16 -4.78
C TYR A 91 5.04 -19.99 -5.16
N PHE A 92 6.34 -20.25 -5.34
CA PHE A 92 7.25 -19.35 -6.06
C PHE A 92 8.12 -20.09 -7.06
N ILE A 93 8.67 -19.32 -8.02
CA ILE A 93 9.68 -19.78 -8.95
C ILE A 93 11.02 -19.11 -8.60
N SER A 94 12.09 -19.92 -8.53
CA SER A 94 13.48 -19.47 -8.34
C SER A 94 14.40 -20.25 -9.28
N GLY A 95 14.84 -19.59 -10.35
CA GLY A 95 15.59 -20.25 -11.43
C GLY A 95 14.76 -21.34 -12.11
N ILE A 96 15.21 -22.60 -12.02
CA ILE A 96 14.49 -23.78 -12.53
C ILE A 96 13.52 -24.41 -11.50
N HIS A 97 13.55 -23.95 -10.25
CA HIS A 97 12.76 -24.55 -9.18
C HIS A 97 11.40 -23.88 -9.07
N ASN A 98 10.36 -24.70 -8.95
CA ASN A 98 9.02 -24.31 -8.53
C ASN A 98 8.77 -24.91 -7.15
N ILE A 99 8.50 -24.07 -6.14
CA ILE A 99 8.42 -24.46 -4.73
C ILE A 99 7.05 -24.07 -4.19
N SER A 100 6.26 -25.04 -3.74
CA SER A 100 4.99 -24.81 -3.05
C SER A 100 5.19 -24.12 -1.69
N LEU A 101 4.23 -23.28 -1.30
CA LEU A 101 4.10 -22.77 0.07
C LEU A 101 3.15 -23.68 0.84
N GLU A 102 3.71 -24.54 1.70
CA GLU A 102 2.94 -25.53 2.46
C GLU A 102 3.35 -25.55 3.94
N HIS A 103 2.36 -25.62 4.84
CA HIS A 103 2.56 -25.78 6.29
C HIS A 103 3.51 -24.74 6.94
N GLY A 104 3.61 -23.53 6.36
CA GLY A 104 4.51 -22.48 6.82
C GLY A 104 5.96 -22.60 6.34
N ASP A 105 6.31 -23.61 5.53
CA ASP A 105 7.60 -23.77 4.87
C ASP A 105 7.54 -23.41 3.38
N CYS A 106 8.64 -22.84 2.89
CA CYS A 106 8.83 -22.46 1.50
C CYS A 106 10.29 -22.64 1.07
N SER A 107 11.02 -23.54 1.73
CA SER A 107 12.47 -23.64 1.59
C SER A 107 12.88 -24.16 0.20
N SER A 108 13.98 -23.63 -0.35
CA SER A 108 14.53 -24.02 -1.65
C SER A 108 15.97 -24.54 -1.50
N PRO A 109 16.57 -25.16 -2.54
CA PRO A 109 17.99 -25.52 -2.52
C PRO A 109 18.96 -24.34 -2.32
N PHE A 110 18.51 -23.09 -2.48
CA PHE A 110 19.34 -21.89 -2.31
C PHE A 110 19.17 -21.20 -0.94
N PHE A 111 18.06 -21.43 -0.23
CA PHE A 111 17.74 -20.71 1.01
C PHE A 111 16.65 -21.40 1.84
N THR A 112 16.73 -21.23 3.15
CA THR A 112 15.63 -21.54 4.08
C THR A 112 14.57 -20.45 3.95
N CYS A 113 13.30 -20.84 3.95
CA CYS A 113 12.19 -19.89 3.86
C CYS A 113 11.02 -20.35 4.73
N LYS A 114 10.46 -19.39 5.48
CA LYS A 114 9.23 -19.55 6.24
C LYS A 114 8.22 -18.49 5.84
N TYR A 115 6.95 -18.86 5.83
CA TYR A 115 5.86 -17.93 5.61
C TYR A 115 4.80 -18.05 6.71
N ASN A 116 4.07 -16.97 6.94
CA ASN A 116 2.94 -16.94 7.86
C ASN A 116 1.82 -16.09 7.27
N LEU A 117 0.59 -16.61 7.33
CA LEU A 117 -0.62 -15.85 7.04
C LEU A 117 -0.95 -14.98 8.25
N VAL A 118 -1.00 -13.66 8.06
CA VAL A 118 -1.41 -12.71 9.10
C VAL A 118 -2.93 -12.59 9.10
N ASP A 119 -3.50 -12.48 7.89
CA ASP A 119 -4.93 -12.46 7.59
C ASP A 119 -5.14 -12.84 6.10
N ASP A 120 -6.32 -12.60 5.55
CA ASP A 120 -6.66 -12.86 4.15
C ASP A 120 -6.03 -11.85 3.15
N THR A 121 -5.54 -10.71 3.64
CA THR A 121 -4.91 -9.65 2.85
C THR A 121 -3.38 -9.66 2.88
N THR A 122 -2.78 -10.30 3.89
CA THR A 122 -1.33 -10.27 4.11
C THR A 122 -0.71 -11.62 4.49
N MET A 123 0.29 -12.03 3.70
CA MET A 123 1.25 -13.05 4.08
C MET A 123 2.62 -12.40 4.35
N THR A 124 3.29 -12.76 5.44
CA THR A 124 4.70 -12.43 5.66
C THR A 124 5.58 -13.58 5.20
N VAL A 125 6.67 -13.28 4.50
CA VAL A 125 7.71 -14.25 4.12
C VAL A 125 9.06 -13.82 4.71
N HIS A 126 9.80 -14.80 5.24
CA HIS A 126 11.16 -14.65 5.76
C HIS A 126 12.05 -15.66 5.04
N MET A 127 13.14 -15.17 4.44
CA MET A 127 14.13 -15.96 3.71
C MET A 127 15.52 -15.72 4.33
N GLU A 128 16.28 -16.79 4.55
CA GLU A 128 17.65 -16.73 5.05
C GLU A 128 18.53 -17.77 4.33
N GLY A 129 19.78 -17.40 4.08
CA GLY A 129 20.69 -18.23 3.30
C GLY A 129 21.98 -17.48 2.95
N TYR A 130 22.64 -17.91 1.88
CA TYR A 130 23.89 -17.32 1.41
C TYR A 130 23.74 -16.85 -0.05
N MET A 131 24.31 -15.68 -0.34
CA MET A 131 24.33 -15.11 -1.69
C MET A 131 25.11 -16.01 -2.64
N SER A 132 24.49 -16.44 -3.73
CA SER A 132 25.10 -17.33 -4.72
C SER A 132 24.63 -17.01 -6.14
N TRP A 133 25.46 -17.25 -7.15
CA TRP A 133 25.15 -16.91 -8.55
C TRP A 133 23.92 -17.60 -9.14
N GLY A 134 23.42 -18.68 -8.51
CA GLY A 134 22.15 -19.32 -8.87
C GLY A 134 20.92 -18.57 -8.35
N LEU A 135 21.07 -17.78 -7.28
CA LEU A 135 20.01 -17.00 -6.67
C LEU A 135 20.00 -15.58 -7.26
N LYS A 136 19.20 -15.39 -8.32
CA LYS A 136 18.98 -14.08 -8.97
C LYS A 136 17.59 -13.49 -8.71
N TRP A 137 16.58 -14.35 -8.64
CA TRP A 137 15.18 -13.96 -8.68
C TRP A 137 14.31 -14.98 -7.95
N VAL A 138 13.43 -14.50 -7.07
CA VAL A 138 12.33 -15.28 -6.46
C VAL A 138 11.01 -14.59 -6.80
N THR A 139 10.13 -15.26 -7.55
CA THR A 139 8.80 -14.73 -7.92
C THR A 139 7.70 -15.55 -7.28
N PHE A 140 6.96 -14.97 -6.35
CA PHE A 140 5.79 -15.56 -5.69
C PHE A 140 4.54 -15.42 -6.57
N PHE A 141 3.72 -16.47 -6.62
CA PHE A 141 2.44 -16.51 -7.33
C PHE A 141 1.29 -16.95 -6.41
N GLY A 142 0.14 -16.27 -6.53
CA GLY A 142 -1.16 -16.68 -5.99
C GLY A 142 -2.16 -16.90 -7.13
N ALA A 143 -3.36 -17.40 -6.83
CA ALA A 143 -4.34 -17.79 -7.85
C ALA A 143 -4.75 -16.62 -8.77
N ASP A 144 -5.28 -15.55 -8.18
CA ASP A 144 -5.70 -14.32 -8.86
C ASP A 144 -4.91 -13.09 -8.36
N LEU A 145 -3.67 -13.30 -7.89
CA LEU A 145 -2.84 -12.26 -7.28
C LEU A 145 -1.69 -11.82 -8.21
N VAL A 146 -1.32 -10.55 -8.10
CA VAL A 146 -0.18 -9.98 -8.82
C VAL A 146 1.12 -10.68 -8.39
N PRO A 147 1.94 -11.21 -9.32
CA PRO A 147 3.19 -11.86 -8.96
C PRO A 147 4.12 -10.89 -8.23
N ILE A 148 4.74 -11.32 -7.12
CA ILE A 148 5.65 -10.47 -6.36
C ILE A 148 7.06 -11.01 -6.48
N SER A 149 8.00 -10.12 -6.79
CA SER A 149 9.37 -10.46 -7.11
C SER A 149 10.34 -9.90 -6.09
N VAL A 150 11.27 -10.73 -5.63
CA VAL A 150 12.46 -10.33 -4.86
C VAL A 150 13.68 -10.61 -5.74
N VAL A 151 14.50 -9.58 -5.97
CA VAL A 151 15.68 -9.65 -6.83
C VAL A 151 16.97 -9.63 -6.00
N PHE A 152 17.95 -10.44 -6.41
CA PHE A 152 19.20 -10.65 -5.70
C PHE A 152 20.37 -10.15 -6.55
N PHE A 153 21.16 -9.23 -5.99
CA PHE A 153 22.36 -8.66 -6.61
C PHE A 153 23.60 -9.20 -5.90
N VAL A 154 24.11 -10.30 -6.41
CA VAL A 154 25.38 -10.92 -5.96
C VAL A 154 26.54 -10.03 -6.41
N ASP A 155 27.46 -9.73 -5.49
CA ASP A 155 28.54 -8.72 -5.65
C ASP A 155 28.00 -7.33 -6.08
N ASP A 156 26.81 -6.96 -5.60
CA ASP A 156 26.10 -5.70 -5.90
C ASP A 156 25.74 -5.45 -7.39
N ILE A 157 26.01 -6.41 -8.28
CA ILE A 157 25.83 -6.29 -9.73
C ILE A 157 24.65 -7.11 -10.26
N TRP A 158 24.12 -6.68 -11.42
CA TRP A 158 23.27 -7.51 -12.27
C TRP A 158 24.07 -7.99 -13.47
N ASN A 159 24.26 -9.31 -13.60
CA ASN A 159 25.08 -9.92 -14.64
C ASN A 159 24.27 -10.71 -15.68
N ASP A 160 22.94 -10.70 -15.60
CA ASP A 160 22.11 -11.41 -16.57
C ASP A 160 21.82 -10.53 -17.79
N LEU A 161 22.48 -10.85 -18.90
CA LEU A 161 22.31 -10.18 -20.20
C LEU A 161 21.59 -11.09 -21.21
N ALA A 162 20.75 -12.03 -20.74
CA ALA A 162 19.97 -12.87 -21.64
C ALA A 162 18.98 -12.02 -22.44
N GLY A 163 18.94 -12.22 -23.76
CA GLY A 163 18.05 -11.48 -24.65
C GLY A 163 16.58 -11.63 -24.26
N GLY A 164 15.89 -10.51 -24.01
CA GLY A 164 14.50 -10.48 -23.54
C GLY A 164 14.31 -10.65 -22.04
N SER A 165 15.36 -10.72 -21.23
CA SER A 165 15.26 -10.67 -19.76
C SER A 165 14.93 -9.26 -19.25
N ILE A 166 14.25 -9.17 -18.11
CA ILE A 166 14.13 -7.92 -17.36
C ILE A 166 15.50 -7.60 -16.74
N GLN A 167 15.81 -6.31 -16.67
CA GLN A 167 17.04 -5.72 -16.14
C GLN A 167 16.69 -4.92 -14.86
N PRO A 168 16.61 -5.56 -13.67
CA PRO A 168 16.06 -4.95 -12.46
C PRO A 168 16.87 -3.77 -11.95
N GLN A 169 18.16 -3.67 -12.30
CA GLN A 169 19.03 -2.55 -11.92
C GLN A 169 18.49 -1.17 -12.38
N TYR A 170 17.59 -1.14 -13.36
CA TYR A 170 16.94 0.08 -13.84
C TYR A 170 15.52 0.30 -13.28
N SER A 171 15.03 -0.62 -12.45
CA SER A 171 13.67 -0.65 -11.91
C SER A 171 13.61 -0.69 -10.38
N VAL A 172 14.68 -1.08 -9.68
CA VAL A 172 14.72 -1.08 -8.20
C VAL A 172 14.76 0.35 -7.61
N PRO A 173 14.22 0.59 -6.41
CA PRO A 173 13.54 -0.38 -5.51
C PRO A 173 12.14 -0.76 -6.02
N LEU A 174 11.68 -1.97 -5.69
CA LEU A 174 10.34 -2.44 -6.10
C LEU A 174 9.27 -2.19 -5.02
N ILE A 175 9.66 -1.61 -3.89
CA ILE A 175 8.75 -0.89 -3.00
C ILE A 175 9.15 0.58 -3.03
N VAL A 176 8.17 1.44 -3.32
CA VAL A 176 8.34 2.89 -3.41
C VAL A 176 7.54 3.53 -2.29
N SER A 177 8.23 4.10 -1.30
CA SER A 177 7.65 5.00 -0.31
C SER A 177 7.26 6.32 -1.00
N ALA A 178 5.99 6.70 -0.87
CA ALA A 178 5.38 7.81 -1.59
C ALA A 178 4.51 8.72 -0.69
N LYS A 179 4.70 8.64 0.63
CA LYS A 179 3.96 9.46 1.60
C LYS A 179 4.08 10.95 1.31
N GLY A 180 2.93 11.61 1.24
CA GLY A 180 2.82 13.04 0.93
C GLY A 180 3.00 13.38 -0.56
N LEU A 181 3.25 12.40 -1.43
CA LEU A 181 3.18 12.57 -2.87
C LEU A 181 1.77 12.28 -3.38
N HIS A 182 1.36 12.98 -4.43
CA HIS A 182 0.13 12.69 -5.17
C HIS A 182 0.39 11.80 -6.39
N THR A 183 1.61 11.88 -6.94
CA THR A 183 2.00 11.18 -8.16
C THR A 183 3.41 10.60 -8.05
N VAL A 184 3.65 9.46 -8.68
CA VAL A 184 4.95 8.77 -8.75
C VAL A 184 5.23 8.36 -10.20
N SER A 185 6.47 8.52 -10.65
CA SER A 185 6.94 7.94 -11.91
C SER A 185 7.93 6.81 -11.65
N ILE A 186 7.66 5.62 -12.18
CA ILE A 186 8.50 4.43 -12.07
C ILE A 186 8.96 3.91 -13.43
N THR A 187 10.17 3.39 -13.51
CA THR A 187 10.58 2.49 -14.60
C THR A 187 10.02 1.11 -14.31
N SER A 188 8.79 0.85 -14.74
CA SER A 188 8.08 -0.42 -14.50
C SER A 188 8.90 -1.62 -14.98
N CYS A 189 9.57 -1.51 -16.14
CA CYS A 189 10.60 -2.46 -16.53
C CYS A 189 11.56 -1.89 -17.57
N SER A 190 12.82 -2.33 -17.51
CA SER A 190 13.76 -2.29 -18.62
C SER A 190 14.01 -3.74 -19.07
N ILE A 191 13.91 -4.01 -20.37
CA ILE A 191 14.04 -5.36 -20.94
C ILE A 191 15.19 -5.35 -21.93
N PHE A 192 16.12 -6.31 -21.84
CA PHE A 192 17.28 -6.41 -22.74
C PHE A 192 16.91 -6.99 -24.12
N SER A 193 16.03 -6.29 -24.83
CA SER A 193 15.76 -6.44 -26.27
C SER A 193 14.84 -5.30 -26.74
N THR A 194 15.16 -4.69 -27.88
CA THR A 194 14.33 -3.65 -28.54
C THR A 194 13.07 -4.21 -29.20
N THR A 195 12.97 -5.53 -29.36
CA THR A 195 11.81 -6.24 -29.94
C THR A 195 11.02 -7.02 -28.88
N ALA A 196 11.37 -6.88 -27.60
CA ALA A 196 10.72 -7.58 -26.51
C ALA A 196 9.20 -7.38 -26.51
N LYS A 197 8.47 -8.48 -26.31
CA LYS A 197 7.05 -8.43 -25.98
C LYS A 197 6.91 -8.22 -24.47
N LEU A 198 5.93 -7.42 -24.07
CA LEU A 198 5.66 -7.17 -22.66
C LEU A 198 4.16 -7.11 -22.37
N THR A 199 3.81 -7.35 -21.11
CA THR A 199 2.47 -7.18 -20.55
C THR A 199 2.59 -6.30 -19.31
N LEU A 200 1.74 -5.27 -19.18
CA LEU A 200 1.63 -4.43 -18.01
C LEU A 200 0.27 -4.65 -17.33
N SER A 201 0.32 -4.82 -16.00
CA SER A 201 -0.84 -5.07 -15.14
C SER A 201 -0.83 -4.14 -13.93
N LEU A 202 -1.99 -3.95 -13.31
CA LEU A 202 -2.16 -3.15 -12.11
C LEU A 202 -3.11 -3.79 -11.08
N ASP A 203 -3.23 -3.16 -9.92
CA ASP A 203 -3.99 -3.64 -8.74
C ASP A 203 -3.47 -4.98 -8.17
N ARG A 204 -3.90 -5.30 -6.94
CA ARG A 204 -3.60 -6.58 -6.29
C ARG A 204 -3.99 -7.79 -7.15
N ASN A 205 -5.06 -7.66 -7.93
CA ASN A 205 -5.65 -8.75 -8.70
C ASN A 205 -5.06 -8.90 -10.12
N ASN A 206 -3.87 -8.32 -10.38
CA ASN A 206 -3.12 -8.48 -11.64
C ASN A 206 -3.89 -8.08 -12.92
N VAL A 207 -4.67 -7.00 -12.87
CA VAL A 207 -5.51 -6.55 -13.98
C VAL A 207 -4.65 -6.02 -15.12
N MET A 208 -4.54 -6.79 -16.20
CA MET A 208 -3.80 -6.41 -17.41
C MET A 208 -4.46 -5.19 -18.07
N TYR A 209 -3.68 -4.12 -18.28
CA TYR A 209 -4.11 -2.92 -19.01
C TYR A 209 -3.38 -2.70 -20.33
N TYR A 210 -2.23 -3.35 -20.55
CA TYR A 210 -1.48 -3.24 -21.81
C TYR A 210 -0.76 -4.56 -22.12
N SER A 211 -0.78 -5.04 -23.36
CA SER A 211 0.03 -6.19 -23.77
C SER A 211 0.38 -6.19 -25.25
N THR A 212 1.65 -6.52 -25.54
CA THR A 212 2.14 -6.90 -26.87
C THR A 212 2.53 -8.38 -26.93
N GLU A 213 2.23 -9.19 -25.91
CA GLU A 213 2.45 -10.65 -25.95
C GLU A 213 1.41 -11.33 -26.84
N THR A 214 0.15 -10.89 -26.72
CA THR A 214 -1.01 -11.33 -27.52
C THR A 214 -0.84 -11.08 -29.03
N LYS A 215 -1.61 -11.81 -29.85
CA LYS A 215 -1.58 -11.65 -31.33
C LYS A 215 -1.97 -10.23 -31.77
N ASN A 216 -2.93 -9.63 -31.08
CA ASN A 216 -3.33 -8.24 -31.22
C ASN A 216 -2.77 -7.43 -30.05
N LEU A 217 -2.46 -6.15 -30.28
CA LEU A 217 -2.18 -5.21 -29.19
C LEU A 217 -3.41 -5.12 -28.27
N THR A 218 -3.20 -5.30 -26.97
CA THR A 218 -4.18 -4.90 -25.95
C THR A 218 -3.73 -3.56 -25.38
N ASP A 219 -4.61 -2.55 -25.42
CA ASP A 219 -4.37 -1.25 -24.81
C ASP A 219 -5.67 -0.72 -24.20
N LYS A 220 -5.73 -0.75 -22.87
CA LYS A 220 -6.85 -0.35 -22.03
C LYS A 220 -6.49 0.82 -21.12
N ARG A 221 -5.39 1.53 -21.40
CA ARG A 221 -4.89 2.62 -20.53
C ARG A 221 -5.96 3.68 -20.22
N ALA A 222 -6.82 3.98 -21.20
CA ALA A 222 -7.93 4.92 -21.02
C ALA A 222 -9.05 4.44 -20.06
N GLU A 223 -9.10 3.15 -19.70
CA GLU A 223 -10.03 2.61 -18.69
C GLU A 223 -9.54 2.89 -17.25
N PHE A 224 -8.30 3.35 -17.06
CA PHE A 224 -7.64 3.49 -15.76
C PHE A 224 -7.13 4.92 -15.54
N PRO A 225 -7.95 5.84 -14.97
CA PRO A 225 -7.62 7.27 -14.88
C PRO A 225 -6.37 7.55 -14.02
N GLN A 226 -6.00 6.65 -13.11
CA GLN A 226 -4.78 6.76 -12.30
C GLN A 226 -3.48 6.58 -13.11
N LEU A 227 -3.55 6.10 -14.36
CA LEU A 227 -2.41 5.99 -15.27
C LEU A 227 -2.21 7.31 -16.04
N LEU A 228 -1.61 8.30 -15.39
CA LEU A 228 -1.39 9.63 -15.97
C LEU A 228 -0.50 9.61 -17.23
N ASN A 229 0.49 8.72 -17.29
CA ASN A 229 1.31 8.50 -18.48
C ASN A 229 1.86 7.07 -18.53
N VAL A 230 1.98 6.51 -19.73
CA VAL A 230 2.66 5.23 -19.99
C VAL A 230 3.52 5.39 -21.23
N GLU A 231 4.82 5.57 -21.03
CA GLU A 231 5.82 5.71 -22.08
C GLU A 231 6.52 4.37 -22.31
N ILE A 232 6.51 3.88 -23.56
CA ILE A 232 7.24 2.67 -23.96
C ILE A 232 8.18 3.06 -25.09
N ARG A 233 9.48 2.95 -24.85
CA ARG A 233 10.54 3.44 -25.73
C ARG A 233 11.68 2.43 -25.86
N ASN A 234 12.39 2.49 -26.97
CA ASN A 234 13.63 1.74 -27.15
C ASN A 234 14.82 2.66 -26.82
N ILE A 235 15.65 2.25 -25.85
CA ILE A 235 16.89 2.94 -25.47
C ILE A 235 18.01 1.90 -25.49
N LEU A 236 19.05 2.13 -26.30
CA LEU A 236 20.32 1.38 -26.31
C LEU A 236 20.19 -0.12 -25.97
N LEU A 237 19.78 -0.93 -26.97
CA LEU A 237 19.51 -2.37 -26.86
C LEU A 237 18.31 -2.78 -25.98
N HIS A 238 17.76 -1.87 -25.18
CA HIS A 238 16.64 -2.15 -24.29
C HIS A 238 15.30 -1.63 -24.83
N LYS A 239 14.22 -2.26 -24.39
CA LYS A 239 12.86 -1.71 -24.42
C LYS A 239 12.48 -1.36 -22.99
N VAL A 240 12.13 -0.11 -22.75
CA VAL A 240 11.89 0.47 -21.43
C VAL A 240 10.43 0.94 -21.34
N ALA A 241 9.74 0.53 -20.29
CA ALA A 241 8.41 1.01 -19.93
C ALA A 241 8.50 1.89 -18.68
N THR A 242 8.10 3.16 -18.80
CA THR A 242 7.98 4.12 -17.70
C THR A 242 6.51 4.46 -17.50
N VAL A 243 6.04 4.41 -16.25
CA VAL A 243 4.64 4.62 -15.88
C VAL A 243 4.59 5.76 -14.86
N THR A 244 3.75 6.77 -15.10
CA THR A 244 3.43 7.83 -14.15
C THR A 244 2.02 7.61 -13.62
N ILE A 245 1.90 7.60 -12.31
CA ILE A 245 0.75 7.09 -11.56
C ILE A 245 0.27 8.16 -10.59
N GLU A 246 -1.05 8.31 -10.46
CA GLU A 246 -1.71 9.01 -9.35
C GLU A 246 -2.15 8.00 -8.27
N LYS A 247 -2.18 8.42 -7.00
CA LYS A 247 -2.67 7.57 -5.89
C LYS A 247 -4.10 7.10 -6.14
N LYS A 248 -4.33 5.78 -6.13
CA LYS A 248 -5.68 5.17 -6.18
C LYS A 248 -6.06 4.54 -4.85
N HIS A 249 -5.14 3.83 -4.21
CA HIS A 249 -5.34 3.26 -2.87
C HIS A 249 -4.19 3.68 -1.94
N ASP A 250 -4.24 3.29 -0.67
CA ASP A 250 -3.11 3.47 0.24
C ASP A 250 -1.87 2.66 -0.17
N ILE A 251 -2.07 1.54 -0.86
CA ILE A 251 -1.01 0.77 -1.51
C ILE A 251 -1.47 0.33 -2.90
N ASP A 252 -0.72 0.71 -3.93
CA ASP A 252 -0.99 0.35 -5.33
C ASP A 252 0.09 -0.60 -5.90
N PHE A 253 -0.29 -1.41 -6.89
CA PHE A 253 0.58 -2.41 -7.52
C PHE A 253 0.65 -2.19 -9.03
N TYR A 254 1.85 -2.25 -9.59
CA TYR A 254 2.12 -2.13 -11.02
C TYR A 254 3.15 -3.17 -11.45
N SER A 255 2.73 -4.11 -12.29
CA SER A 255 3.54 -5.23 -12.74
C SER A 255 3.92 -5.11 -14.21
N CYS A 256 5.16 -5.43 -14.54
CA CYS A 256 5.59 -5.70 -15.91
C CYS A 256 6.07 -7.15 -16.03
N LYS A 257 5.59 -7.81 -17.08
CA LYS A 257 5.96 -9.17 -17.46
C LYS A 257 6.59 -9.20 -18.85
N THR A 258 7.60 -10.02 -19.04
CA THR A 258 8.05 -10.48 -20.36
C THR A 258 8.45 -11.95 -20.31
N GLY A 259 7.76 -12.80 -21.08
CA GLY A 259 7.98 -14.25 -21.05
C GLY A 259 7.69 -14.84 -19.66
N ASN A 260 8.73 -15.32 -18.98
CA ASN A 260 8.64 -15.87 -17.62
C ASN A 260 9.13 -14.89 -16.53
N TYR A 261 9.64 -13.71 -16.93
CA TYR A 261 10.11 -12.68 -15.99
C TYR A 261 8.95 -11.76 -15.60
N TYR A 262 8.83 -11.48 -14.31
CA TYR A 262 7.82 -10.59 -13.73
C TYR A 262 8.52 -9.64 -12.77
N ILE A 263 8.24 -8.35 -12.84
CA ILE A 263 8.69 -7.38 -11.84
C ILE A 263 7.48 -6.54 -11.42
N THR A 264 7.30 -6.34 -10.12
CA THR A 264 6.11 -5.67 -9.59
C THR A 264 6.50 -4.61 -8.57
N HIS A 265 6.26 -3.36 -8.94
CA HIS A 265 6.33 -2.23 -8.06
C HIS A 265 5.11 -2.21 -7.14
N THR A 266 5.36 -2.06 -5.85
CA THR A 266 4.38 -1.69 -4.84
C THR A 266 4.66 -0.25 -4.44
N ILE A 267 3.68 0.63 -4.62
CA ILE A 267 3.77 2.03 -4.18
C ILE A 267 3.00 2.12 -2.86
N ASP A 268 3.70 2.42 -1.78
CA ASP A 268 3.11 2.64 -0.46
C ASP A 268 2.98 4.15 -0.23
N TRP A 269 1.74 4.63 -0.19
CA TRP A 269 1.44 6.06 -0.03
C TRP A 269 1.28 6.47 1.45
N THR A 270 1.48 5.54 2.39
CA THR A 270 1.28 5.73 3.83
C THR A 270 2.59 5.90 4.59
N PHE A 271 3.66 5.29 4.09
CA PHE A 271 5.01 5.28 4.67
C PHE A 271 5.98 6.25 3.99
#